data_AF-A0A382EEU6-F1
#
_entry.id   AF-A0A382EEU6-F1
#
_cell.length_a   1.000
_cell.length_b   1.000
_cell.length_c   1.000
_cell.angle_alpha   90.00
_cell.angle_beta   90.00
_cell.angle_gamma   90.00
#
_symmetry.space_group_name_H-M   'P 1'
#
loop_
_entity.id
_entity.type
_entity.pdbx_description
1 polymer ?
#
loop_
_entity_poly.entity_id
_entity_poly.type
_entity_poly.pdbx_seq_one_letter_code
_entity_poly.pdbx_strand_id
1 'polypeptide(L)'
;MTIGGGLKRLGALVLALACTASMLQAQRIPFEKRVFNEQVLRPSEQPVVPIYEGYFENDDGTYDICFGYFNLNLDESVNVPLGENNFIEPAQYDGRQPTHFTPVPGMTPVSPFTSRFRRIWCAFTVTVPAD
;
A
#
# COMPACT_ATOMS: atom_id res chain seq x y z
N MET A 1 -62.52 20.73 -15.07
CA MET A 1 -61.81 19.71 -14.27
C MET A 1 -60.71 19.10 -15.13
N THR A 2 -59.49 19.66 -15.08
CA THR A 2 -58.34 19.17 -15.87
C THR A 2 -57.21 18.77 -14.92
N ILE A 3 -57.51 17.80 -14.05
CA ILE A 3 -56.59 17.27 -13.03
C ILE A 3 -55.49 16.37 -13.67
N GLY A 4 -55.63 16.02 -14.96
CA GLY A 4 -54.75 15.05 -15.63
C GLY A 4 -53.42 15.57 -16.18
N GLY A 5 -53.19 16.89 -16.23
CA GLY A 5 -51.96 17.46 -16.82
C GLY A 5 -50.77 17.54 -15.85
N GLY A 6 -51.04 17.84 -14.57
CA GLY A 6 -50.00 17.98 -13.54
C GLY A 6 -49.35 16.66 -13.17
N LEU A 7 -50.13 15.58 -13.06
CA LEU A 7 -49.65 14.26 -12.67
C LEU A 7 -48.72 13.63 -13.74
N LYS A 8 -49.01 13.88 -15.03
CA LYS A 8 -48.16 13.44 -16.15
C LYS A 8 -46.81 14.17 -16.19
N ARG A 9 -46.81 15.47 -15.87
CA ARG A 9 -45.58 16.28 -15.79
C ARG A 9 -44.72 15.91 -14.58
N LEU A 10 -45.35 15.62 -13.44
CA LEU A 10 -44.66 15.16 -12.23
C LEU A 10 -44.04 13.77 -12.44
N GLY A 11 -44.79 12.85 -13.04
CA GLY A 11 -44.28 11.51 -13.37
C GLY A 11 -43.11 11.54 -14.35
N ALA A 12 -43.17 12.40 -15.37
CA ALA A 12 -42.06 12.59 -16.31
C ALA A 12 -40.81 13.18 -15.63
N LEU A 13 -40.99 14.11 -14.68
CA LEU A 13 -39.87 14.70 -13.93
C LEU A 13 -39.19 13.67 -13.02
N VAL A 14 -39.99 12.86 -12.30
CA VAL A 14 -39.49 11.79 -11.42
C VAL A 14 -38.72 10.73 -12.23
N LEU A 15 -39.24 10.36 -13.40
CA LEU A 15 -38.57 9.41 -14.28
C LEU A 15 -37.24 9.97 -14.83
N ALA A 16 -37.20 11.25 -15.20
CA ALA A 16 -35.99 11.91 -15.67
C ALA A 16 -34.91 12.00 -14.57
N LEU A 17 -35.28 12.34 -13.34
CA LEU A 17 -34.36 12.33 -12.18
C LEU A 17 -33.87 10.92 -11.81
N ALA A 18 -34.71 9.91 -11.94
CA ALA A 18 -34.30 8.52 -11.71
C ALA A 18 -33.31 8.02 -12.79
N CYS A 19 -33.50 8.44 -14.05
CA CYS A 19 -32.57 8.13 -15.14
C CYS A 19 -31.22 8.82 -15.00
N THR A 20 -31.17 10.07 -14.52
CA THR A 20 -29.88 10.75 -14.29
C THR A 20 -29.12 10.12 -13.12
N ALA A 21 -29.81 9.69 -12.06
CA ALA A 21 -29.17 9.02 -10.92
C ALA A 21 -28.53 7.67 -11.29
N SER A 22 -29.16 6.87 -12.14
CA SER A 22 -28.62 5.58 -12.61
C SER A 22 -27.45 5.75 -13.59
N MET A 23 -27.47 6.81 -14.42
CA MET A 23 -26.34 7.16 -15.28
C MET A 23 -25.09 7.56 -14.48
N LEU A 24 -25.23 8.26 -13.35
CA LEU A 24 -24.09 8.60 -12.48
C LEU A 24 -23.40 7.36 -11.87
N GLN A 25 -24.16 6.32 -11.54
CA GLN A 25 -23.59 5.07 -11.02
C GLN A 25 -22.85 4.28 -12.12
N ALA A 26 -23.36 4.30 -13.35
CA ALA A 26 -22.76 3.62 -14.49
C ALA A 26 -21.44 4.25 -14.98
N GLN A 27 -21.14 5.50 -14.60
CA GLN A 27 -19.88 6.18 -14.92
C GLN A 27 -18.69 5.75 -14.04
N ARG A 28 -18.90 4.96 -12.99
CA ARG A 28 -17.82 4.48 -12.11
C ARG A 28 -17.46 3.05 -12.46
N ILE A 29 -16.22 2.81 -12.85
CA ILE A 29 -15.66 1.45 -12.94
C ILE A 29 -15.50 0.93 -11.50
N PRO A 30 -16.18 -0.17 -11.11
CA PRO A 30 -15.97 -0.80 -9.81
C PRO A 30 -14.48 -1.13 -9.60
N PHE A 31 -14.00 -1.07 -8.36
CA PHE A 31 -12.59 -1.27 -8.03
C PHE A 31 -11.98 -2.52 -8.68
N GLU A 32 -12.72 -3.64 -8.63
CA GLU A 32 -12.32 -4.93 -9.21
C GLU A 32 -12.18 -4.95 -10.74
N LYS A 33 -12.77 -3.95 -11.43
CA LYS A 33 -12.81 -3.88 -12.90
C LYS A 33 -11.86 -2.82 -13.47
N ARG A 34 -11.04 -2.18 -12.64
CA ARG A 34 -10.07 -1.17 -13.08
C ARG A 34 -8.81 -1.86 -13.61
N VAL A 35 -8.64 -1.87 -14.94
CA VAL A 35 -7.49 -2.46 -15.66
C VAL A 35 -6.18 -1.75 -15.28
N PHE A 36 -6.23 -0.43 -15.05
CA PHE A 36 -5.20 0.31 -14.35
C PHE A 36 -5.73 0.62 -12.95
N ASN A 37 -5.13 0.02 -11.93
CA ASN A 37 -5.48 0.29 -10.55
C ASN A 37 -4.36 1.13 -9.92
N GLU A 38 -4.68 2.37 -9.51
CA GLU A 38 -3.72 3.21 -8.79
C GLU A 38 -3.42 2.67 -7.38
N GLN A 39 -4.23 1.71 -6.91
CA GLN A 39 -4.13 1.11 -5.59
C GLN A 39 -3.25 -0.14 -5.64
N VAL A 40 -2.01 0.02 -5.15
CA VAL A 40 -0.98 -1.03 -5.10
C VAL A 40 -1.28 -2.12 -4.05
N LEU A 41 -2.12 -1.82 -3.06
CA LEU A 41 -2.44 -2.76 -1.98
C LEU A 41 -3.53 -3.77 -2.38
N ARG A 42 -3.31 -5.04 -2.06
CA ARG A 42 -4.28 -6.14 -2.22
C ARG A 42 -4.41 -6.95 -0.92
N PRO A 43 -5.44 -7.79 -0.77
CA PRO A 43 -5.52 -8.73 0.35
C PRO A 43 -4.26 -9.60 0.49
N SER A 44 -3.82 -10.20 -0.62
CA SER A 44 -2.73 -11.18 -0.70
C SER A 44 -2.06 -11.17 -2.09
N GLU A 45 -1.04 -12.01 -2.26
CA GLU A 45 -0.33 -12.29 -3.51
C GLU A 45 0.35 -11.05 -4.13
N GLN A 46 0.83 -10.14 -3.29
CA GLN A 46 1.63 -8.98 -3.68
C GLN A 46 3.08 -9.10 -3.18
N PRO A 47 4.03 -8.45 -3.84
CA PRO A 47 5.42 -8.51 -3.44
C PRO A 47 5.69 -7.70 -2.16
N VAL A 48 6.81 -8.03 -1.53
CA VAL A 48 7.48 -7.17 -0.56
C VAL A 48 8.48 -6.30 -1.31
N VAL A 49 8.47 -5.00 -1.04
CA VAL A 49 9.36 -4.02 -1.70
C VAL A 49 10.39 -3.53 -0.70
N PRO A 50 11.69 -3.82 -0.88
CA PRO A 50 12.75 -3.28 -0.02
C PRO A 50 12.95 -1.78 -0.30
N ILE A 51 13.29 -1.03 0.74
CA ILE A 51 13.48 0.43 0.66
C ILE A 51 14.79 0.81 1.33
N TYR A 52 15.60 1.57 0.60
CA TYR A 52 16.70 2.33 1.19
C TYR A 52 16.12 3.57 1.90
N GLU A 53 16.31 3.67 3.21
CA GLU A 53 15.75 4.76 4.03
C GLU A 53 16.75 5.89 4.27
N GLY A 54 18.05 5.64 4.07
CA GLY A 54 19.10 6.63 4.24
C GLY A 54 20.31 6.09 5.00
N TYR A 55 21.26 6.98 5.26
CA TYR A 55 22.47 6.70 6.03
C TYR A 55 22.68 7.74 7.12
N PHE A 56 23.43 7.35 8.15
CA PHE A 56 23.90 8.20 9.22
C PHE A 56 25.42 8.06 9.32
N GLU A 57 26.13 9.17 9.50
CA GLU A 57 27.56 9.17 9.79
C GLU A 57 27.77 8.95 11.30
N ASN A 58 28.67 8.04 11.64
CA ASN A 58 29.07 7.72 13.00
C ASN A 58 30.31 8.53 13.40
N ASP A 59 30.52 8.75 14.71
CA ASP A 59 31.66 9.53 15.24
C ASP A 59 33.04 8.95 14.86
N ASP A 60 33.10 7.65 14.56
CA ASP A 60 34.31 6.94 14.15
C ASP A 60 34.57 6.98 12.63
N GLY A 61 33.75 7.73 11.89
CA GLY A 61 33.83 7.89 10.43
C GLY A 61 33.14 6.78 9.65
N THR A 62 32.59 5.75 10.30
CA THR A 62 31.77 4.73 9.61
C THR A 62 30.38 5.26 9.28
N TYR A 63 29.63 4.54 8.43
CA TYR A 63 28.27 4.90 8.07
C TYR A 63 27.29 3.78 8.38
N ASP A 64 26.20 4.11 9.06
CA ASP A 64 25.07 3.21 9.28
C ASP A 64 24.03 3.43 8.17
N ILE A 65 23.80 2.40 7.35
CA ILE A 65 22.85 2.39 6.25
C ILE A 65 21.60 1.62 6.70
N CYS A 66 20.46 2.30 6.71
CA CYS A 66 19.19 1.73 7.16
C CYS A 66 18.30 1.30 5.98
N PHE A 67 17.71 0.12 6.10
CA PHE A 67 16.78 -0.46 5.12
C PHE A 67 15.43 -0.79 5.75
N GLY A 68 14.36 -0.38 5.07
CA GLY A 68 12.97 -0.69 5.39
C GLY A 68 12.31 -1.57 4.35
N TYR A 69 11.00 -1.79 4.48
CA TYR A 69 10.21 -2.47 3.47
C TYR A 69 8.74 -2.06 3.47
N PHE A 70 8.08 -2.24 2.33
CA PHE A 70 6.63 -2.32 2.20
C PHE A 70 6.21 -3.77 2.01
N ASN A 71 5.24 -4.24 2.80
CA ASN A 71 4.43 -5.39 2.42
C ASN A 71 3.16 -4.84 1.76
N LEU A 72 2.92 -5.18 0.49
CA LEU A 72 1.77 -4.69 -0.27
C LEU A 72 0.49 -5.52 -0.02
N ASN A 73 0.57 -6.50 0.87
CA ASN A 73 -0.54 -7.34 1.30
C ASN A 73 -1.20 -6.80 2.57
N LEU A 74 -2.53 -6.68 2.55
CA LEU A 74 -3.33 -6.23 3.68
C LEU A 74 -3.50 -7.33 4.74
N ASP A 75 -3.64 -8.59 4.30
CA ASP A 75 -4.00 -9.71 5.16
C ASP A 75 -2.90 -10.78 5.24
N GLU A 76 -1.97 -10.80 4.28
CA GLU A 76 -0.92 -11.81 4.16
C GLU A 76 0.43 -11.34 4.71
N SER A 77 1.01 -12.13 5.61
CA SER A 77 2.44 -12.05 5.92
C SER A 77 3.24 -12.83 4.89
N VAL A 78 4.32 -12.25 4.38
CA VAL A 78 5.21 -12.94 3.45
C VAL A 78 6.41 -13.50 4.20
N ASN A 79 6.74 -14.77 3.97
CA ASN A 79 7.93 -15.41 4.54
C ASN A 79 8.93 -15.67 3.42
N VAL A 80 10.13 -15.12 3.53
CA VAL A 80 11.22 -15.37 2.58
C VAL A 80 12.47 -15.74 3.38
N PRO A 81 12.83 -17.04 3.47
CA PRO A 81 14.06 -17.47 4.10
C PRO A 81 15.28 -16.82 3.43
N LEU A 82 16.38 -16.68 4.17
CA LEU A 82 17.66 -16.27 3.60
C LEU A 82 18.06 -17.22 2.46
N GLY A 83 18.63 -16.67 1.40
CA GLY A 83 19.05 -17.42 0.22
C GLY A 83 18.86 -16.62 -1.07
N GLU A 84 18.75 -17.31 -2.20
CA GLU A 84 18.70 -16.70 -3.54
C GLU A 84 17.63 -15.61 -3.72
N ASN A 85 16.54 -15.68 -2.97
CA ASN A 85 15.43 -14.72 -3.02
C ASN A 85 15.48 -13.66 -1.89
N ASN A 86 16.44 -13.76 -0.97
CA ASN A 86 16.60 -12.86 0.17
C ASN A 86 18.05 -12.87 0.66
N PHE A 87 18.93 -12.20 -0.06
CA PHE A 87 20.35 -12.07 0.27
C PHE A 87 20.81 -10.61 0.10
N ILE A 88 21.93 -10.27 0.74
CA ILE A 88 22.61 -9.00 0.60
C ILE A 88 24.03 -9.23 0.10
N GLU A 89 24.46 -8.39 -0.84
CA GLU A 89 25.87 -8.27 -1.20
C GLU A 89 26.41 -6.90 -0.80
N PRO A 90 27.65 -6.83 -0.29
CA PRO A 90 28.58 -7.95 0.00
C PRO A 90 28.13 -8.91 1.13
N ALA A 91 28.56 -10.18 1.04
CA ALA A 91 28.15 -11.26 1.94
C ALA A 91 28.43 -11.00 3.43
N GLN A 92 29.41 -10.15 3.77
CA GLN A 92 29.67 -9.76 5.17
C GLN A 92 28.51 -9.00 5.83
N TYR A 93 27.58 -8.47 5.04
CA TYR A 93 26.41 -7.75 5.54
C TYR A 93 25.12 -8.58 5.50
N ASP A 94 25.18 -9.77 4.92
CA ASP A 94 24.06 -10.70 4.77
C ASP A 94 23.64 -11.34 6.10
N GLY A 95 22.38 -11.78 6.17
CA GLY A 95 21.80 -12.50 7.31
C GLY A 95 21.16 -11.61 8.38
N ARG A 96 21.18 -10.29 8.21
CA ARG A 96 20.50 -9.33 9.11
C ARG A 96 19.13 -8.88 8.60
N GLN A 97 18.81 -9.13 7.33
CA GLN A 97 17.54 -8.76 6.74
C GLN A 97 16.38 -9.61 7.28
N PRO A 98 15.16 -9.06 7.32
CA PRO A 98 13.98 -9.80 7.75
C PRO A 98 13.73 -11.03 6.88
N THR A 99 13.25 -12.11 7.51
CA THR A 99 12.73 -13.31 6.83
C THR A 99 11.21 -13.44 6.96
N HIS A 100 10.60 -12.61 7.82
CA HIS A 100 9.16 -12.51 8.03
C HIS A 100 8.71 -11.05 7.84
N PHE A 101 7.85 -10.83 6.86
CA PHE A 101 7.32 -9.52 6.51
C PHE A 101 5.85 -9.47 6.91
N THR A 102 5.56 -8.74 7.99
CA THR A 102 4.19 -8.60 8.47
C THR A 102 3.33 -7.91 7.42
N PRO A 103 2.00 -8.12 7.40
CA PRO A 103 1.08 -7.33 6.57
C PRO A 103 1.26 -5.82 6.80
N VAL A 104 0.66 -4.99 5.93
CA VAL A 104 0.71 -3.53 6.02
C VAL A 104 0.63 -3.06 7.49
N PRO A 105 1.68 -2.40 8.03
CA PRO A 105 1.73 -2.04 9.45
C PRO A 105 0.60 -1.08 9.82
N GLY A 106 -0.18 -1.46 10.84
CA GLY A 106 -1.06 -0.52 11.54
C GLY A 106 -2.42 -0.27 10.90
N MET A 107 -3.24 -1.31 10.76
CA MET A 107 -4.68 -1.11 11.04
C MET A 107 -5.03 -1.19 12.53
N THR A 108 -4.11 -1.61 13.44
CA THR A 108 -4.16 -1.32 14.91
C THR A 108 -3.00 -1.98 15.70
N PRO A 109 -2.45 -1.35 16.76
CA PRO A 109 -2.57 0.06 17.10
C PRO A 109 -1.63 0.90 16.21
N VAL A 110 -2.13 2.08 15.90
CA VAL A 110 -1.48 3.12 15.10
C VAL A 110 -0.22 3.58 15.83
N SER A 111 0.96 3.11 15.43
CA SER A 111 2.16 3.90 15.75
C SER A 111 2.09 5.18 14.91
N PRO A 112 2.17 6.37 15.53
CA PRO A 112 2.11 7.65 14.81
C PRO A 112 3.25 7.79 13.78
N PHE A 113 4.30 6.97 13.91
CA PHE A 113 5.44 6.94 13.00
C PHE A 113 5.31 5.90 11.87
N THR A 114 4.56 4.80 12.04
CA THR A 114 4.46 3.74 11.01
C THR A 114 3.13 3.72 10.26
N SER A 115 2.02 4.12 10.91
CA SER A 115 0.67 3.94 10.37
C SER A 115 0.34 4.88 9.21
N ARG A 116 0.95 6.08 9.14
CA ARG A 116 0.75 7.00 8.00
C ARG A 116 1.49 6.55 6.74
N PHE A 117 2.57 5.80 6.91
CA PHE A 117 3.50 5.50 5.83
C PHE A 117 3.44 4.05 5.35
N ARG A 118 2.64 3.19 6.00
CA ARG A 118 2.37 1.80 5.57
C ARG A 118 3.64 1.00 5.29
N ARG A 119 4.73 1.32 6.00
CA ARG A 119 6.05 0.70 5.88
C ARG A 119 6.69 0.48 7.22
N ILE A 120 7.59 -0.51 7.27
CA ILE A 120 8.52 -0.69 8.38
C ILE A 120 9.80 0.04 8.04
N TRP A 121 10.14 1.00 8.88
CA TRP A 121 11.36 1.79 8.78
C TRP A 121 12.49 1.07 9.49
N CYS A 122 13.71 1.14 8.94
CA CYS A 122 14.91 0.56 9.54
C CYS A 122 14.66 -0.85 10.10
N ALA A 123 14.08 -1.71 9.27
CA ALA A 123 13.88 -3.12 9.59
C ALA A 123 15.22 -3.82 9.90
N PHE A 124 16.30 -3.37 9.24
CA PHE A 124 17.66 -3.70 9.60
C PHE A 124 18.61 -2.57 9.17
N THR A 125 19.81 -2.57 9.76
CA THR A 125 20.89 -1.61 9.50
C THR A 125 22.17 -2.36 9.22
N VAL A 126 22.98 -1.84 8.30
CA VAL A 126 24.35 -2.30 8.07
C VAL A 126 25.33 -1.16 8.26
N THR A 127 26.43 -1.43 8.96
CA THR A 127 27.53 -0.47 9.15
C THR A 127 28.59 -0.73 8.09
N VAL A 128 28.95 0.32 7.34
CA VAL A 128 29.99 0.28 6.31
C VAL A 128 31.15 1.20 6.71
N PRO A 129 32.40 0.88 6.33
CA PRO A 129 33.54 1.75 6.62
C PRO A 129 33.44 3.08 5.88
N ALA A 130 34.24 4.07 6.32
CA ALA A 130 34.60 5.19 5.47
C ALA A 130 35.31 4.70 4.20
N ASP A 131 35.10 5.39 3.08
CA ASP A 131 35.74 5.09 1.79
C ASP A 131 37.28 5.00 1.86
#